data_AF-A0A062VBA4-F1
#
_entry.id   AF-A0A062VBA4-F1
#
_cell.length_a   1.000
_cell.length_b   1.000
_cell.length_c   1.000
_cell.angle_alpha   90.00
_cell.angle_beta   90.00
_cell.angle_gamma   90.00
#
_symmetry.space_group_name_H-M   'P 1'
#
loop_
_entity.id
_entity.type
_entity.pdbx_description
1 polymer ?
#
loop_
_entity_poly.entity_id
_entity_poly.type
_entity_poly.pdbx_seq_one_letter_code
_entity_poly.pdbx_strand_id
1 'polypeptide(L)' 'MKTPSRTVFESFCDMAKMLGFKIERHPDKLIVFFNKNNEPNER' A
#
# COMPACT_ATOMS: atom_id res chain seq x y z
N MET A 1 7.16 -10.71 14.81
CA MET A 1 7.45 -10.42 13.38
C MET A 1 8.58 -9.41 13.32
N LYS A 2 9.61 -9.60 12.49
CA LYS A 2 10.64 -8.57 12.27
C LYS A 2 10.01 -7.44 11.46
N THR A 3 10.20 -6.20 11.89
CA THR A 3 9.75 -5.03 11.12
C THR A 3 10.45 -5.04 9.76
N PRO A 4 9.72 -4.94 8.63
CA PRO A 4 10.33 -4.87 7.31
C PRO A 4 11.28 -3.67 7.23
N SER A 5 12.36 -3.80 6.44
CA SER A 5 13.27 -2.67 6.22
C SER A 5 12.52 -1.51 5.57
N ARG A 6 13.00 -0.29 5.80
CA ARG A 6 12.43 0.92 5.19
C ARG A 6 12.35 0.80 3.66
N THR A 7 13.35 0.18 3.04
CA THR A 7 13.37 -0.08 1.60
C THR A 7 12.22 -1.00 1.17
N VAL A 8 11.96 -2.08 1.90
CA VAL A 8 10.84 -2.98 1.60
C VAL A 8 9.50 -2.25 1.73
N PHE A 9 9.36 -1.42 2.76
CA PHE A 9 8.16 -0.59 2.94
C PHE A 9 7.94 0.38 1.77
N GLU A 10 9.01 1.04 1.31
CA GLU A 10 8.95 1.96 0.17
C GLU A 10 8.61 1.23 -1.13
N SER A 11 9.23 0.08 -1.40
CA SER A 11 8.88 -0.75 -2.57
C SER A 11 7.42 -1.19 -2.56
N PHE A 12 6.86 -1.51 -1.38
CA PHE A 12 5.45 -1.88 -1.26
C PHE A 12 4.52 -0.68 -1.53
N CYS A 13 4.90 0.52 -1.08
CA CYS A 13 4.17 1.75 -1.39
C CYS A 13 4.13 2.01 -2.90
N ASP A 14 5.26 1.87 -3.59
CA ASP A 14 5.36 2.12 -5.03
C ASP A 14 4.56 1.09 -5.83
N MET A 15 4.62 -0.19 -5.43
CA MET A 15 3.80 -1.24 -6.04
C MET A 15 2.30 -0.94 -5.90
N ALA A 16 1.85 -0.54 -4.70
CA ALA A 16 0.44 -0.21 -4.47
C ALA A 16 -0.03 0.97 -5.34
N LYS A 17 0.79 2.01 -5.50
CA LYS A 17 0.47 3.13 -6.41
C LYS A 17 0.42 2.70 -7.87
N MET A 18 1.38 1.89 -8.31
CA MET A 18 1.46 1.41 -9.69
C MET A 18 0.24 0.57 -10.07
N LEU A 19 -0.26 -0.24 -9.13
CA LEU A 19 -1.48 -1.03 -9.30
C LEU A 19 -2.77 -0.20 -9.17
N GLY A 20 -2.67 1.11 -8.91
CA GLY A 20 -3.83 2.00 -8.81
C GLY A 20 -4.56 1.92 -7.48
N PHE A 21 -3.97 1.34 -6.42
CA PHE A 21 -4.60 1.35 -5.12
C PHE A 21 -4.66 2.75 -4.54
N LYS A 22 -5.81 3.10 -3.97
CA LYS A 22 -5.89 4.21 -3.03
C LYS A 22 -5.11 3.82 -1.77
N ILE A 23 -4.10 4.62 -1.44
CA ILE A 23 -3.25 4.41 -0.26
C ILE A 23 -3.13 5.67 0.59
N GLU A 24 -2.95 5.49 1.89
CA GLU A 24 -2.56 6.55 2.83
C GLU A 24 -1.25 6.17 3.53
N ARG A 25 -0.25 7.04 3.43
CA ARG A 25 1.09 6.83 3.99
C ARG A 25 1.21 7.57 5.32
N HIS A 26 1.59 6.84 6.36
CA HIS A 26 2.03 7.37 7.64
C HIS A 26 3.53 7.06 7.85
N PRO A 27 4.17 7.66 8.87
CA PRO A 27 5.59 7.40 9.15
C PRO A 27 5.95 5.93 9.41
N ASP A 28 5.00 5.15 9.96
CA ASP A 28 5.19 3.80 10.47
C ASP A 28 4.25 2.75 9.85
N LYS A 29 3.24 3.18 9.09
CA LYS A 29 2.24 2.30 8.48
C LYS A 29 1.79 2.78 7.11
N LEU A 30 1.34 1.82 6.29
CA LEU A 30 0.69 2.06 5.01
C LEU A 30 -0.73 1.50 5.10
N ILE A 31 -1.72 2.34 4.81
CA ILE A 31 -3.12 1.92 4.73
C ILE A 31 -3.46 1.77 3.25
N VAL A 32 -3.94 0.59 2.86
CA VAL A 32 -4.37 0.27 1.50
C VAL A 32 -5.87 0.06 1.51
N PHE A 33 -6.60 0.78 0.64
CA PHE A 33 -8.04 0.68 0.55
C PHE A 33 -8.43 -0.25 -0.60
N PHE A 34 -9.32 -1.19 -0.30
CA PHE A 34 -9.90 -2.13 -1.25
C PHE A 34 -11.40 -1.84 -1.41
N ASN A 35 -11.95 -2.11 -2.59
CA ASN A 35 -13.40 -2.12 -2.77
C ASN A 35 -14.02 -3.39 -2.16
N LYS A 36 -15.36 -3.52 -2.20
CA LYS A 36 -16.07 -4.71 -1.67
C LYS A 36 -15.69 -6.03 -2.36
N ASN A 37 -15.05 -5.95 -3.53
CA ASN A 37 -14.59 -7.08 -4.34
C ASN A 37 -13.09 -7.38 -4.14
N ASN A 38 -12.42 -6.71 -3.20
CA ASN A 38 -10.97 -6.75 -3.01
C ASN A 38 -10.13 -6.31 -4.23
N GLU A 39 -10.73 -5.55 -5.14
CA GLU A 39 -10.02 -4.99 -6.28
C GLU A 39 -9.44 -3.62 -5.90
N PRO A 40 -8.32 -3.21 -6.55
CA PRO A 40 -7.88 -1.83 -6.50
C PRO A 40 -9.05 -0.95 -6.93
N ASN A 41 -9.43 0.01 -6.08
CA ASN A 41 -10.53 0.95 -6.34
C ASN A 41 -10.46 1.40 -7.80
N GLU A 42 -11.52 1.10 -8.57
CA GLU A 42 -11.64 1.58 -9.94
C GLU A 42 -11.45 3.11 -9.90
N ARG A 43 -10.37 3.56 -10.56
CA ARG A 43 -9.91 4.96 -10.71
C ARG A 43 -10.85 6.07 -10.24
#